data_AF-A0A8S0SCA8-F1
#
_entry.id   AF-A0A8S0SCA8-F1
#
_cell.length_a   1.000
_cell.length_b   1.000
_cell.length_c   1.000
_cell.angle_alpha   90.00
_cell.angle_beta   90.00
_cell.angle_gamma   90.00
#
_symmetry.space_group_name_H-M   'P 1'
#
loop_
_entity.id
_entity.type
_entity.pdbx_description
1 polymer ?
#
loop_
_entity_poly.entity_id
_entity_poly.type
_entity_poly.pdbx_seq_one_letter_code
_entity_poly.pdbx_strand_id
1 'polypeptide(L)'
;MYGEVHINGVKSHMPYGSYGFVDRETTLIGSLTVREFLYYSALLQLPGFFFQKRSVVEDAILSMSLGDYANKLIGGHCYMKGLPTGERRRVSIARELVMRPHVVFIDEPLYHLDSVSALLMMVTLKKLASTGCTLIFTIYQSSTEVFGLFDRICLLSNGNTLFFGETLACLQHFSNAGFPCPIMQSPSDHFLRAINTDFDRIIAMCKNWQDDNGELSSVNMDTAVAIRTLEATYKSSADAAAVETMILKLTEKEGPSLKSKGKAGSATRVAVLTWRSLLIMSREWKYYWLRLILYMLLALCIGTVFSGLGHSLSSVGTRVAAIFVFISFSSILSIAGVPAQLKEIKIYACEQSNWHSGTLVFLLGQLLSSIPFVFLISISSSLVFYFLVGLRDHFSLLMYFVLNFFACLLVNEGLVLVIASICQDIFWSILILLNVHVIMMLSAGYFRIRSALPKPVWMYPVSYIAFHTYAVQGLLENEYIGTSFAVGQVRTISGYQALRNVYDISQDSNARWENLLVLFLMAVGYRILVFVLLKFRVRNTISVRGFLQCSKKTKNPR
;
A
#
# COMPACT_ATOMS: atom_id res chain seq x y z
N MET A 1 -5.38 -27.65 -6.02
CA MET A 1 -6.64 -27.48 -5.26
C MET A 1 -7.70 -28.30 -5.98
N TYR A 2 -8.16 -29.38 -5.35
CA TYR A 2 -9.26 -30.19 -5.87
C TYR A 2 -10.50 -29.80 -5.08
N GLY A 3 -11.61 -29.51 -5.76
CA GLY A 3 -12.87 -29.12 -5.14
C GLY A 3 -13.67 -28.17 -6.02
N GLU A 4 -14.99 -28.18 -5.84
CA GLU A 4 -15.92 -27.28 -6.51
C GLU A 4 -16.62 -26.40 -5.48
N VAL A 5 -16.81 -25.13 -5.81
CA VAL A 5 -17.58 -24.19 -4.99
C VAL A 5 -18.84 -23.84 -5.76
N HIS A 6 -19.98 -24.07 -5.12
CA HIS A 6 -21.31 -23.80 -5.67
C HIS A 6 -21.91 -22.60 -4.95
N ILE A 7 -22.56 -21.72 -5.70
CA ILE A 7 -23.22 -20.52 -5.17
C ILE A 7 -24.63 -20.51 -5.71
N ASN A 8 -25.61 -20.54 -4.80
CA ASN A 8 -27.02 -20.75 -5.17
C ASN A 8 -27.19 -21.96 -6.12
N GLY A 9 -26.47 -23.06 -5.88
CA GLY A 9 -26.53 -24.28 -6.68
C GLY A 9 -25.73 -24.26 -7.99
N VAL A 10 -25.21 -23.11 -8.41
CA VAL A 10 -24.44 -22.98 -9.66
C VAL A 10 -22.95 -22.99 -9.37
N LYS A 11 -22.20 -23.80 -10.12
CA LYS A 11 -20.74 -23.77 -10.15
C LYS A 11 -20.27 -22.50 -10.87
N SER A 12 -20.05 -21.43 -10.10
CA SER A 12 -19.63 -20.13 -10.64
C SER A 12 -18.56 -19.49 -9.78
N HIS A 13 -17.59 -18.84 -10.44
CA HIS A 13 -16.76 -17.86 -9.77
C HIS A 13 -17.64 -16.69 -9.30
N MET A 14 -17.35 -16.15 -8.11
CA MET A 14 -18.08 -14.99 -7.57
C MET A 14 -17.81 -13.76 -8.46
N PRO A 15 -18.84 -13.18 -9.09
CA PRO A 15 -18.65 -11.99 -9.90
C PRO A 15 -18.29 -10.78 -9.04
N TYR A 16 -17.60 -9.81 -9.63
CA TYR A 16 -17.22 -8.58 -8.93
C TYR A 16 -18.46 -7.87 -8.34
N GLY A 17 -18.35 -7.50 -7.06
CA GLY A 17 -19.40 -6.79 -6.32
C GLY A 17 -20.44 -7.70 -5.67
N SER A 18 -20.40 -9.02 -5.88
CA SER A 18 -21.31 -9.95 -5.20
C SER A 18 -20.80 -10.37 -3.82
N TYR A 19 -19.50 -10.26 -3.58
CA TYR A 19 -18.85 -10.56 -2.31
C TYR A 19 -17.98 -9.39 -1.83
N GLY A 20 -17.76 -9.31 -0.52
CA GLY A 20 -16.78 -8.43 0.11
C GLY A 20 -15.77 -9.25 0.90
N PHE A 21 -14.49 -8.84 0.91
CA PHE A 21 -13.45 -9.49 1.70
C PHE A 21 -12.75 -8.47 2.59
N VAL A 22 -12.71 -8.74 3.89
CA VAL A 22 -12.09 -7.88 4.89
C VAL A 22 -10.84 -8.59 5.43
N ASP A 23 -9.66 -8.06 5.09
CA ASP A 23 -8.39 -8.52 5.63
C ASP A 23 -8.32 -8.35 7.16
N ARG A 24 -7.47 -9.14 7.83
CA ARG A 24 -7.21 -9.01 9.28
C ARG A 24 -6.68 -7.64 9.67
N GLU A 25 -5.75 -7.09 8.90
CA GLU A 25 -5.17 -5.76 9.17
C GLU A 25 -6.03 -4.64 8.57
N THR A 26 -6.28 -3.59 9.35
CA THR A 26 -7.11 -2.46 8.92
C THR A 26 -6.26 -1.37 8.24
N THR A 27 -6.19 -1.40 6.91
CA THR A 27 -5.56 -0.33 6.13
C THR A 27 -6.58 0.78 5.83
N LEU A 28 -6.55 1.86 6.60
CA LEU A 28 -7.44 3.02 6.44
C LEU A 28 -6.67 4.31 6.19
N ILE A 29 -7.30 5.26 5.53
CA ILE A 29 -6.74 6.59 5.28
C ILE A 29 -7.05 7.50 6.47
N GLY A 30 -6.04 7.74 7.31
CA GLY A 30 -6.19 8.48 8.56
C GLY A 30 -6.59 9.95 8.43
N SER A 31 -6.28 10.61 7.31
CA SER A 31 -6.54 12.03 7.04
C SER A 31 -7.97 12.33 6.61
N LEU A 32 -8.79 11.31 6.42
CA LEU A 32 -10.20 11.42 6.03
C LEU A 32 -11.12 11.16 7.23
N THR A 33 -12.30 11.77 7.18
CA THR A 33 -13.40 11.38 8.07
C THR A 33 -14.00 10.04 7.64
N VAL A 34 -14.71 9.37 8.54
CA VAL A 34 -15.38 8.09 8.22
C VAL A 34 -16.33 8.24 7.03
N ARG A 35 -17.17 9.28 7.03
CA ARG A 35 -18.11 9.58 5.94
C ARG A 35 -17.39 9.86 4.62
N GLU A 36 -16.34 10.67 4.62
CA GLU A 36 -15.55 10.95 3.41
C GLU A 36 -14.91 9.67 2.87
N PHE A 37 -14.30 8.86 3.74
CA PHE A 37 -13.64 7.61 3.36
C PHE A 37 -14.62 6.62 2.70
N LEU A 38 -15.78 6.41 3.33
CA LEU A 38 -16.81 5.53 2.77
C LEU A 38 -17.40 6.10 1.48
N TYR A 39 -17.55 7.42 1.39
CA TYR A 39 -18.02 8.08 0.17
C TYR A 39 -17.03 7.91 -1.00
N TYR A 40 -15.72 8.03 -0.77
CA TYR A 40 -14.72 7.72 -1.80
C TYR A 40 -14.74 6.25 -2.20
N SER A 41 -14.94 5.33 -1.24
CA SER A 41 -15.12 3.91 -1.55
C SER A 41 -16.34 3.70 -2.45
N ALA A 42 -17.48 4.34 -2.14
CA ALA A 42 -18.69 4.28 -2.95
C ALA A 42 -18.47 4.80 -4.37
N LEU A 43 -17.75 5.92 -4.51
CA LEU A 43 -17.44 6.50 -5.81
C LEU A 43 -16.56 5.61 -6.68
N LEU A 44 -15.62 4.89 -6.06
CA LEU A 44 -14.71 3.96 -6.74
C LEU A 44 -15.42 2.67 -7.14
N GLN A 45 -16.27 2.14 -6.26
CA GLN A 45 -16.84 0.80 -6.38
C GLN A 45 -18.17 0.76 -7.17
N LEU A 46 -19.07 1.73 -6.98
CA LEU A 46 -20.42 1.73 -7.56
C LEU A 46 -20.50 2.51 -8.89
N PRO A 47 -21.17 1.97 -9.94
CA PRO A 47 -21.55 2.77 -11.10
C PRO A 47 -22.68 3.76 -10.78
N GLY A 48 -22.92 4.74 -11.65
CA GLY A 48 -24.04 5.70 -11.54
C GLY A 48 -23.71 7.06 -10.92
N PHE A 49 -24.74 7.88 -10.74
CA PHE A 49 -24.67 9.28 -10.31
C PHE A 49 -24.30 9.45 -8.83
N PHE A 50 -23.73 10.62 -8.49
CA PHE A 50 -23.21 10.94 -7.16
C PHE A 50 -24.27 10.91 -6.04
N PHE A 51 -25.49 11.36 -6.30
CA PHE A 51 -26.52 11.53 -5.26
C PHE A 51 -26.96 10.19 -4.65
N GLN A 52 -27.15 9.17 -5.49
CA GLN A 52 -27.56 7.84 -5.05
C GLN A 52 -26.49 7.13 -4.22
N LYS A 53 -25.22 7.55 -4.34
CA LYS A 53 -24.11 6.96 -3.57
C LYS A 53 -24.08 7.45 -2.13
N ARG A 54 -24.61 8.65 -1.84
CA ARG A 54 -24.63 9.20 -0.49
C ARG A 54 -25.57 8.41 0.42
N SER A 55 -26.75 8.02 -0.06
CA SER A 55 -27.69 7.22 0.74
C SER A 55 -27.09 5.86 1.10
N VAL A 56 -26.41 5.20 0.15
CA VAL A 56 -25.74 3.90 0.39
C VAL A 56 -24.66 4.02 1.47
N VAL A 57 -23.94 5.15 1.51
CA VAL A 57 -22.93 5.40 2.54
C VAL A 57 -23.56 5.60 3.91
N GLU A 58 -24.64 6.37 4.01
CA GLU A 58 -25.36 6.53 5.28
C GLU A 58 -25.95 5.19 5.76
N ASP A 59 -26.47 4.36 4.85
CA ASP A 59 -26.95 3.01 5.20
C ASP A 59 -25.82 2.12 5.75
N ALA A 60 -24.62 2.20 5.17
CA ALA A 60 -23.45 1.46 5.66
C ALA A 60 -22.99 1.96 7.04
N ILE A 61 -23.03 3.27 7.28
CA ILE A 61 -22.73 3.88 8.58
C ILE A 61 -23.74 3.42 9.64
N LEU A 62 -25.03 3.41 9.30
CA LEU A 62 -26.10 2.96 10.20
C LEU A 62 -26.03 1.46 10.48
N SER A 63 -25.72 0.65 9.46
CA SER A 63 -25.59 -0.82 9.58
C SER A 63 -24.49 -1.22 10.55
N MET A 64 -23.41 -0.44 10.60
CA MET A 64 -22.26 -0.69 11.49
C MET A 64 -22.29 0.17 12.78
N SER A 65 -23.41 0.83 13.08
CA SER A 65 -23.57 1.68 14.27
C SER A 65 -22.47 2.75 14.42
N LEU A 66 -22.06 3.38 13.31
CA LEU A 66 -20.97 4.37 13.24
C LEU A 66 -21.45 5.84 13.23
N GLY A 67 -22.72 6.09 13.55
CA GLY A 67 -23.35 7.43 13.46
C GLY A 67 -22.56 8.53 14.19
N ASP A 68 -22.18 8.27 15.44
CA ASP A 68 -21.48 9.23 16.31
C ASP A 68 -20.04 9.54 15.83
N TYR A 69 -19.48 8.66 15.01
CA TYR A 69 -18.11 8.75 14.49
C TYR A 69 -18.06 9.16 13.02
N ALA A 70 -19.21 9.35 12.35
CA ALA A 70 -19.28 9.61 10.91
C ALA A 70 -18.43 10.81 10.46
N ASN A 71 -18.37 11.88 11.26
CA ASN A 71 -17.63 13.10 10.95
C ASN A 71 -16.25 13.19 11.64
N LYS A 72 -15.80 12.14 12.34
CA LYS A 72 -14.50 12.14 13.01
C LYS A 72 -13.40 11.61 12.09
N LEU A 73 -12.18 12.15 12.24
CA LEU A 73 -10.99 11.75 11.48
C LEU A 73 -10.48 10.37 11.93
N ILE A 74 -10.26 9.46 10.98
CA ILE A 74 -9.86 8.08 11.25
C ILE A 74 -8.54 7.98 12.02
N GLY A 75 -7.52 8.71 11.56
CA GLY A 75 -6.16 8.65 12.12
C GLY A 75 -5.89 9.69 13.21
N GLY A 76 -6.82 10.61 13.44
CA GLY A 76 -6.61 11.76 14.33
C GLY A 76 -5.64 12.80 13.76
N HIS A 77 -5.32 13.80 14.57
CA HIS A 77 -4.34 14.85 14.27
C HIS A 77 -3.34 14.95 15.43
N CYS A 78 -2.24 15.72 15.28
CA CYS A 78 -1.16 15.86 16.28
C CYS A 78 -1.60 15.91 17.76
N TYR A 79 -2.78 16.49 18.03
CA TYR A 79 -3.34 16.67 19.37
C TYR A 79 -4.72 16.01 19.57
N MET A 80 -5.30 15.39 18.53
CA MET A 80 -6.59 14.72 18.60
C MET A 80 -6.42 13.21 18.39
N LYS A 81 -6.89 12.42 19.36
CA LYS A 81 -6.94 10.96 19.24
C LYS A 81 -7.81 10.57 18.05
N GLY A 82 -7.32 9.65 17.23
CA GLY A 82 -8.08 9.04 16.14
C GLY A 82 -9.18 8.11 16.65
N LEU A 83 -9.84 7.41 15.73
CA LEU A 83 -10.89 6.46 16.10
C LEU A 83 -10.30 5.29 16.92
N PRO A 84 -11.03 4.81 17.96
CA PRO A 84 -10.68 3.57 18.65
C PRO A 84 -10.55 2.38 17.70
N THR A 85 -9.76 1.38 18.08
CA THR A 85 -9.47 0.20 17.25
C THR A 85 -10.75 -0.53 16.81
N GLY A 86 -11.73 -0.69 17.70
CA GLY A 86 -13.04 -1.28 17.39
C GLY A 86 -13.82 -0.53 16.32
N GLU A 87 -13.87 0.80 16.42
CA GLU A 87 -14.52 1.62 15.41
C GLU A 87 -13.81 1.54 14.06
N ARG A 88 -12.47 1.58 14.07
CA ARG A 88 -11.67 1.41 12.84
C ARG A 88 -11.94 0.07 12.17
N ARG A 89 -12.12 -1.00 12.96
CA ARG A 89 -12.50 -2.31 12.45
C ARG A 89 -13.88 -2.27 11.79
N ARG A 90 -14.86 -1.63 12.41
CA ARG A 90 -16.20 -1.43 11.83
C ARG A 90 -16.17 -0.60 10.56
N VAL A 91 -15.33 0.43 10.48
CA VAL A 91 -15.14 1.23 9.25
C VAL A 91 -14.57 0.37 8.12
N SER A 92 -13.66 -0.55 8.42
CA SER A 92 -13.11 -1.49 7.43
C SER A 92 -14.17 -2.44 6.87
N ILE A 93 -15.11 -2.89 7.72
CA ILE A 93 -16.23 -3.73 7.28
C ILE A 93 -17.24 -2.87 6.49
N ALA A 94 -17.58 -1.68 7.00
CA ALA A 94 -18.48 -0.72 6.34
C ALA A 94 -18.03 -0.41 4.91
N ARG A 95 -16.71 -0.29 4.67
CA ARG A 95 -16.12 -0.07 3.34
C ARG A 95 -16.55 -1.13 2.32
N GLU A 96 -16.59 -2.40 2.71
CA GLU A 96 -17.00 -3.50 1.85
C GLU A 96 -18.54 -3.58 1.73
N LEU A 97 -19.26 -3.16 2.76
CA LEU A 97 -20.74 -3.10 2.76
C LEU A 97 -21.32 -2.04 1.85
N VAL A 98 -20.53 -1.04 1.43
CA VAL A 98 -20.94 -0.05 0.43
C VAL A 98 -21.40 -0.70 -0.87
N MET A 99 -20.81 -1.84 -1.25
CA MET A 99 -21.25 -2.59 -2.43
C MET A 99 -22.56 -3.37 -2.22
N ARG A 100 -23.08 -3.42 -0.99
CA ARG A 100 -24.17 -4.30 -0.54
C ARG A 100 -23.96 -5.75 -1.05
N PRO A 101 -22.82 -6.38 -0.72
CA PRO A 101 -22.53 -7.75 -1.13
C PRO A 101 -23.54 -8.72 -0.52
N HIS A 102 -23.76 -9.87 -1.17
CA HIS A 102 -24.59 -10.94 -0.62
C HIS A 102 -23.82 -11.83 0.35
N VAL A 103 -22.50 -11.94 0.15
CA VAL A 103 -21.59 -12.72 0.99
C VAL A 103 -20.43 -11.83 1.44
N VAL A 104 -20.13 -11.80 2.74
CA VAL A 104 -18.96 -11.09 3.26
C VAL A 104 -18.05 -12.06 3.97
N PHE A 105 -16.79 -12.06 3.57
CA PHE A 105 -15.71 -12.79 4.20
C PHE A 105 -14.94 -11.85 5.11
N ILE A 106 -14.76 -12.22 6.38
CA ILE A 106 -14.00 -11.40 7.35
C ILE A 106 -12.94 -12.28 7.99
N ASP A 107 -11.67 -11.93 7.80
CA ASP A 107 -10.58 -12.61 8.46
C ASP A 107 -10.37 -12.03 9.87
N GLU A 108 -10.71 -12.79 10.91
CA GLU A 108 -10.63 -12.40 12.33
C GLU A 108 -11.33 -11.07 12.67
N PRO A 109 -12.67 -11.02 12.78
CA PRO A 109 -13.40 -9.78 13.05
C PRO A 109 -13.06 -9.15 14.42
N LEU A 110 -12.64 -9.98 15.38
CA LEU A 110 -12.40 -9.59 16.79
C LEU A 110 -10.94 -9.27 17.10
N TYR A 111 -10.09 -9.24 16.07
CA TYR A 111 -8.65 -9.00 16.22
C TYR A 111 -8.38 -7.64 16.90
N HIS A 112 -7.62 -7.67 18.00
CA HIS A 112 -7.25 -6.48 18.79
C HIS A 112 -8.44 -5.70 19.39
N LEU A 113 -9.55 -6.38 19.67
CA LEU A 113 -10.70 -5.79 20.37
C LEU A 113 -10.73 -6.21 21.84
N ASP A 114 -11.14 -5.27 22.69
CA ASP A 114 -11.55 -5.56 24.06
C ASP A 114 -12.88 -6.34 24.08
N SER A 115 -13.20 -6.97 25.21
CA SER A 115 -14.38 -7.82 25.35
C SER A 115 -15.69 -7.10 25.03
N VAL A 116 -15.83 -5.84 25.44
CA VAL A 116 -17.02 -5.03 25.19
C VAL A 116 -17.15 -4.69 23.70
N SER A 117 -16.07 -4.20 23.07
CA SER A 117 -16.08 -3.93 21.63
C SER A 117 -16.28 -5.19 20.78
N ALA A 118 -15.76 -6.33 21.24
CA ALA A 118 -15.92 -7.62 20.57
C ALA A 118 -17.39 -8.08 20.59
N LEU A 119 -18.06 -8.00 21.74
CA LEU A 119 -19.48 -8.32 21.84
C LEU A 119 -20.33 -7.39 20.97
N LEU A 120 -20.07 -6.08 21.03
CA LEU A 120 -20.77 -5.09 20.19
C LEU A 120 -20.58 -5.36 18.70
N MET A 121 -19.35 -5.71 18.28
CA MET A 121 -19.06 -6.11 16.90
C MET A 121 -19.91 -7.32 16.49
N MET A 122 -19.97 -8.35 17.32
CA MET A 122 -20.71 -9.58 17.00
C MET A 122 -22.22 -9.38 16.95
N VAL A 123 -22.79 -8.58 17.86
CA VAL A 123 -24.20 -8.20 17.81
C VAL A 123 -24.50 -7.42 16.52
N THR A 124 -23.60 -6.53 16.11
CA THR A 124 -23.73 -5.76 14.87
C THR A 124 -23.67 -6.67 13.64
N LEU A 125 -22.76 -7.64 13.61
CA LEU A 125 -22.67 -8.64 12.54
C LEU A 125 -23.91 -9.55 12.52
N LYS A 126 -24.44 -9.95 13.68
CA LYS A 126 -25.68 -10.73 13.77
C LYS A 126 -26.87 -9.98 13.19
N LYS A 127 -26.99 -8.68 13.50
CA LYS A 127 -28.00 -7.80 12.91
C LYS A 127 -27.82 -7.62 11.41
N LEU A 128 -26.58 -7.55 10.92
CA LEU A 128 -26.32 -7.53 9.48
C LEU A 128 -26.75 -8.86 8.82
N ALA A 129 -26.45 -10.00 9.45
CA ALA A 129 -26.84 -11.31 8.92
C ALA A 129 -28.36 -11.46 8.81
N SER A 130 -29.13 -10.93 9.78
CA SER A 130 -30.60 -10.97 9.73
C SER A 130 -31.23 -10.16 8.59
N THR A 131 -30.47 -9.24 7.97
CA THR A 131 -30.91 -8.52 6.75
C THR A 131 -30.78 -9.35 5.46
N GLY A 132 -30.31 -10.60 5.54
CA GLY A 132 -30.13 -11.51 4.40
C GLY A 132 -28.73 -11.52 3.80
N CYS A 133 -27.72 -11.02 4.53
CA CYS A 133 -26.32 -11.10 4.14
C CYS A 133 -25.66 -12.34 4.76
N THR A 134 -25.02 -13.19 3.96
CA THR A 134 -24.24 -14.32 4.48
C THR A 134 -22.89 -13.84 4.96
N LEU A 135 -22.59 -14.04 6.25
CA LEU A 135 -21.30 -13.69 6.84
C LEU A 135 -20.49 -14.95 7.10
N ILE A 136 -19.27 -14.97 6.62
CA ILE A 136 -18.31 -16.06 6.84
C ILE A 136 -17.05 -15.44 7.43
N PHE A 137 -16.64 -15.88 8.60
CA PHE A 137 -15.46 -15.34 9.25
C PHE A 137 -14.68 -16.38 10.01
N THR A 138 -13.38 -16.11 10.17
CA THR A 138 -12.46 -16.91 10.99
C THR A 138 -12.36 -16.29 12.38
N ILE A 139 -12.34 -17.09 13.44
CA ILE A 139 -12.11 -16.62 14.82
C ILE A 139 -11.09 -17.54 15.47
N TYR A 140 -10.10 -16.95 16.13
CA TYR A 140 -9.10 -17.71 16.89
C TYR A 140 -9.59 -18.08 18.29
N GLN A 141 -10.14 -17.13 19.05
CA GLN A 141 -10.66 -17.38 20.40
C GLN A 141 -11.84 -16.42 20.64
N SER A 142 -12.86 -16.88 21.36
CA SER A 142 -14.03 -16.06 21.70
C SER A 142 -14.47 -16.29 23.14
N SER A 143 -15.09 -15.27 23.74
CA SER A 143 -15.82 -15.43 25.00
C SER A 143 -17.06 -16.30 24.80
N THR A 144 -17.58 -16.87 25.90
CA THR A 144 -18.81 -17.67 25.89
C THR A 144 -20.01 -16.87 25.37
N GLU A 145 -20.10 -15.58 25.69
CA GLU A 145 -21.16 -14.68 25.21
C GLU A 145 -21.12 -14.53 23.68
N VAL A 146 -19.94 -14.33 23.11
CA VAL A 146 -19.75 -14.24 21.66
C VAL A 146 -20.04 -15.59 21.00
N PHE A 147 -19.58 -16.68 21.63
CA PHE A 147 -19.79 -18.04 21.14
C PHE A 147 -21.29 -18.38 20.98
N GLY A 148 -22.12 -17.92 21.92
CA GLY A 148 -23.57 -18.09 21.86
C GLY A 148 -24.27 -17.36 20.71
N LEU A 149 -23.61 -16.42 20.03
CA LEU A 149 -24.20 -15.65 18.92
C LEU A 149 -24.04 -16.32 17.55
N PHE A 150 -23.19 -17.33 17.43
CA PHE A 150 -22.92 -18.01 16.17
C PHE A 150 -24.11 -18.88 15.73
N ASP A 151 -24.49 -18.78 14.45
CA ASP A 151 -25.51 -19.65 13.85
C ASP A 151 -24.97 -21.06 13.58
N ARG A 152 -23.78 -21.12 12.97
CA ARG A 152 -23.12 -22.36 12.57
C ARG A 152 -21.62 -22.24 12.79
N ILE A 153 -20.99 -23.37 13.09
CA ILE A 153 -19.54 -23.47 13.33
C ILE A 153 -18.96 -24.49 12.38
N CYS A 154 -17.77 -24.20 11.86
CA CYS A 154 -16.92 -25.14 11.14
C CYS A 154 -15.60 -25.28 11.91
N LEU A 155 -15.31 -26.47 12.42
CA LEU A 155 -14.04 -26.77 13.08
C LEU A 155 -13.11 -27.47 12.11
N LEU A 156 -11.93 -26.90 11.93
CA LEU A 156 -10.89 -27.39 11.03
C LEU A 156 -9.62 -27.69 11.82
N SER A 157 -9.01 -28.85 11.56
CA SER A 157 -7.66 -29.17 12.06
C SER A 157 -6.84 -29.81 10.94
N ASN A 158 -5.62 -29.32 10.71
CA ASN A 158 -4.71 -29.80 9.66
C ASN A 158 -5.32 -29.93 8.25
N GLY A 159 -6.34 -29.12 7.95
CA GLY A 159 -7.06 -29.14 6.67
C GLY A 159 -8.23 -30.13 6.59
N ASN A 160 -8.50 -30.90 7.64
CA ASN A 160 -9.65 -31.78 7.75
C ASN A 160 -10.79 -31.09 8.51
N THR A 161 -12.03 -31.36 8.11
CA THR A 161 -13.23 -30.90 8.81
C THR A 161 -13.56 -31.87 9.94
N LEU A 162 -13.54 -31.37 11.18
CA LEU A 162 -13.87 -32.15 12.36
C LEU A 162 -15.34 -32.04 12.75
N PHE A 163 -15.96 -30.91 12.44
CA PHE A 163 -17.38 -30.68 12.65
C PHE A 163 -17.84 -29.51 11.78
N PHE A 164 -19.02 -29.63 11.19
CA PHE A 164 -19.74 -28.51 10.59
C PHE A 164 -21.23 -28.66 10.86
N GLY A 165 -21.83 -27.65 11.49
CA GLY A 165 -23.23 -27.70 11.91
C GLY A 165 -23.62 -26.53 12.82
N GLU A 166 -24.75 -26.68 13.50
CA GLU A 166 -25.23 -25.70 14.48
C GLU A 166 -24.31 -25.65 15.72
N THR A 167 -24.20 -24.47 16.33
CA THR A 167 -23.34 -24.22 17.49
C THR A 167 -23.63 -25.15 18.67
N LEU A 168 -24.92 -25.41 18.96
CA LEU A 168 -25.32 -26.29 20.06
C LEU A 168 -25.05 -27.77 19.76
N ALA A 169 -25.21 -28.19 18.50
CA ALA A 169 -24.90 -29.56 18.07
C ALA A 169 -23.39 -29.87 18.21
N CYS A 170 -22.53 -28.85 18.08
CA CYS A 170 -21.09 -29.00 18.32
C CYS A 170 -20.77 -29.48 19.75
N LEU A 171 -21.47 -28.96 20.76
CA LEU A 171 -21.28 -29.38 22.16
C LEU A 171 -21.65 -30.86 22.35
N GLN A 172 -22.76 -31.28 21.73
CA GLN A 172 -23.23 -32.67 21.77
C GLN A 172 -22.25 -33.60 21.04
N HIS A 173 -21.73 -33.18 19.89
CA HIS A 173 -20.73 -33.92 19.13
C HIS A 173 -19.47 -34.22 19.95
N PHE A 174 -18.94 -33.21 20.65
CA PHE A 174 -17.79 -33.40 21.54
C PHE A 174 -18.10 -34.33 22.72
N SER A 175 -19.30 -34.25 23.29
CA SER A 175 -19.72 -35.18 24.35
C SER A 175 -19.84 -36.61 23.85
N ASN A 176 -20.40 -36.83 22.66
CA ASN A 176 -20.55 -38.15 22.05
C ASN A 176 -19.21 -38.78 21.66
N ALA A 177 -18.24 -37.95 21.29
CA ALA A 177 -16.86 -38.39 21.01
C ALA A 177 -16.06 -38.70 22.29
N GLY A 178 -16.64 -38.51 23.49
CA GLY A 178 -15.97 -38.78 24.77
C GLY A 178 -15.19 -37.61 25.35
N PHE A 179 -15.36 -36.40 24.81
CA PHE A 179 -14.63 -35.19 25.22
C PHE A 179 -15.58 -34.04 25.62
N PRO A 180 -16.44 -34.24 26.63
CA PRO A 180 -17.38 -33.21 27.07
C PRO A 180 -16.65 -31.95 27.54
N CYS A 181 -17.27 -30.78 27.30
CA CYS A 181 -16.73 -29.51 27.76
C CYS A 181 -16.82 -29.41 29.29
N PRO A 182 -15.72 -29.06 29.99
CA PRO A 182 -15.75 -28.81 31.43
C PRO A 182 -16.68 -27.65 31.79
N ILE A 183 -17.33 -27.73 32.96
CA ILE A 183 -18.36 -26.78 33.41
C ILE A 183 -17.83 -25.35 33.55
N MET A 184 -16.55 -25.19 33.93
CA MET A 184 -15.93 -23.88 34.15
C MET A 184 -15.06 -23.38 32.99
N GLN A 185 -15.06 -24.06 31.85
CA GLN A 185 -14.27 -23.67 30.69
C GLN A 185 -15.17 -23.16 29.57
N SER A 186 -14.73 -22.12 28.86
CA SER A 186 -15.44 -21.66 27.68
C SER A 186 -15.39 -22.72 26.57
N PRO A 187 -16.52 -23.03 25.90
CA PRO A 187 -16.57 -24.04 24.84
C PRO A 187 -15.56 -23.80 23.72
N SER A 188 -15.39 -22.55 23.30
CA SER A 188 -14.42 -22.14 22.27
C SER A 188 -13.00 -22.59 22.62
N ASP A 189 -12.55 -22.31 23.84
CA ASP A 189 -11.22 -22.66 24.34
C ASP A 189 -11.04 -24.18 24.48
N HIS A 190 -12.05 -24.88 25.01
CA HIS A 190 -12.03 -26.35 25.09
C HIS A 190 -11.90 -26.99 23.71
N PHE A 191 -12.68 -26.55 22.72
CA PHE A 191 -12.62 -27.10 21.37
C PHE A 191 -11.26 -26.87 20.73
N LEU A 192 -10.69 -25.68 20.85
CA LEU A 192 -9.38 -25.37 20.25
C LEU A 192 -8.25 -26.17 20.89
N ARG A 193 -8.30 -26.34 22.22
CA ARG A 193 -7.35 -27.17 22.95
C ARG A 193 -7.44 -28.63 22.52
N ALA A 194 -8.64 -29.15 22.33
CA ALA A 194 -8.88 -30.53 21.93
C ALA A 194 -8.53 -30.85 20.46
N ILE A 195 -8.36 -29.84 19.60
CA ILE A 195 -8.09 -30.03 18.16
C ILE A 195 -6.69 -29.56 17.73
N ASN A 196 -5.87 -29.10 18.67
CA ASN A 196 -4.54 -28.54 18.39
C ASN A 196 -3.43 -29.30 19.15
N THR A 197 -2.63 -30.05 18.39
CA THR A 197 -1.51 -30.85 18.89
C THR A 197 -0.35 -30.02 19.45
N ASP A 198 -0.29 -28.72 19.17
CA ASP A 198 0.78 -27.85 19.70
C ASP A 198 0.68 -27.69 21.23
N PHE A 199 -0.52 -27.80 21.80
CA PHE A 199 -0.70 -27.80 23.25
C PHE A 199 -0.02 -28.99 23.92
N ASP A 200 -0.04 -30.17 23.30
CA ASP A 200 0.63 -31.36 23.85
C ASP A 200 2.14 -31.16 23.96
N ARG A 201 2.74 -30.47 22.98
CA ARG A 201 4.18 -30.11 23.03
C ARG A 201 4.47 -29.16 24.18
N ILE A 202 3.62 -28.17 24.40
CA ILE A 202 3.78 -27.21 25.51
C ILE A 202 3.60 -27.92 26.85
N ILE A 203 2.59 -28.79 26.99
CA ILE A 203 2.36 -29.57 28.20
C ILE A 203 3.56 -30.49 28.48
N ALA A 204 4.11 -31.15 27.46
CA ALA A 204 5.32 -31.97 27.60
C ALA A 204 6.53 -31.13 28.02
N MET A 205 6.71 -29.93 27.46
CA MET A 205 7.73 -29.00 27.95
C MET A 205 7.48 -28.65 29.42
N CYS A 206 6.28 -28.22 29.80
CA CYS A 206 5.96 -27.88 31.20
C CYS A 206 6.24 -29.04 32.15
N LYS A 207 5.90 -30.28 31.77
CA LYS A 207 6.24 -31.48 32.56
C LYS A 207 7.74 -31.63 32.75
N ASN A 208 8.54 -31.51 31.70
CA ASN A 208 10.00 -31.58 31.83
C ASN A 208 10.60 -30.47 32.73
N TRP A 209 9.94 -29.30 32.85
CA TRP A 209 10.35 -28.24 33.77
C TRP A 209 9.91 -28.50 35.23
N GLN A 210 8.87 -29.31 35.42
CA GLN A 210 8.21 -29.54 36.71
C GLN A 210 8.54 -30.92 37.31
N ASP A 211 9.12 -31.83 36.51
CA ASP A 211 9.67 -33.12 36.95
C ASP A 211 10.86 -32.96 37.92
N ASP A 212 11.35 -31.74 38.15
CA ASP A 212 12.25 -31.42 39.28
C ASP A 212 11.52 -31.27 40.63
N ASN A 213 10.17 -31.15 40.68
CA ASN A 213 9.41 -30.91 41.92
C ASN A 213 7.95 -31.45 41.94
N GLY A 214 7.70 -32.65 41.40
CA GLY A 214 6.55 -33.48 41.80
C GLY A 214 5.31 -33.46 40.90
N GLU A 215 4.63 -34.61 40.92
CA GLU A 215 3.61 -35.10 39.98
C GLU A 215 2.35 -34.23 39.85
N LEU A 216 2.06 -33.78 38.63
CA LEU A 216 0.72 -33.37 38.21
C LEU A 216 0.05 -34.50 37.42
N SER A 217 -0.92 -35.15 38.05
CA SER A 217 -1.68 -36.26 37.46
C SER A 217 -2.89 -35.81 36.62
N SER A 218 -3.05 -36.49 35.48
CA SER A 218 -4.23 -36.62 34.61
C SER A 218 -4.77 -35.34 33.95
N VAL A 219 -4.79 -35.20 32.62
CA VAL A 219 -5.31 -36.13 31.62
C VAL A 219 -4.42 -36.07 30.38
N ASN A 220 -3.66 -37.14 30.12
CA ASN A 220 -2.99 -37.34 28.83
C ASN A 220 -4.05 -37.79 27.82
N MET A 221 -4.76 -36.83 27.26
CA MET A 221 -5.49 -37.05 26.03
C MET A 221 -4.46 -36.86 24.92
N ASP A 222 -4.13 -37.93 24.19
CA ASP A 222 -3.35 -37.76 22.96
C ASP A 222 -4.24 -36.98 21.99
N THR A 223 -3.93 -35.70 21.77
CA THR A 223 -4.76 -34.81 20.96
C THR A 223 -4.86 -35.34 19.52
N ALA A 224 -3.87 -36.13 19.06
CA ALA A 224 -3.96 -36.81 17.77
C ALA A 224 -5.05 -37.89 17.74
N VAL A 225 -5.25 -38.62 18.85
CA VAL A 225 -6.35 -39.59 18.99
C VAL A 225 -7.68 -38.84 19.02
N ALA A 226 -7.76 -37.73 19.75
CA ALA A 226 -8.96 -36.91 19.84
C ALA A 226 -9.42 -36.36 18.47
N ILE A 227 -8.47 -35.86 17.68
CA ILE A 227 -8.76 -35.36 16.32
C ILE A 227 -9.32 -36.50 15.44
N ARG A 228 -8.71 -37.70 15.50
CA ARG A 228 -9.15 -38.85 14.70
C ARG A 228 -10.53 -39.36 15.13
N THR A 229 -10.79 -39.44 16.43
CA THR A 229 -12.10 -39.87 16.93
C THR A 229 -13.17 -38.84 16.61
N LEU A 230 -12.90 -37.54 16.76
CA LEU A 230 -13.83 -36.48 16.35
C LEU A 230 -14.13 -36.51 14.84
N GLU A 231 -13.11 -36.71 14.01
CA GLU A 231 -13.28 -36.84 12.56
C GLU A 231 -14.12 -38.08 12.19
N ALA A 232 -13.83 -39.23 12.80
CA ALA A 232 -14.56 -40.47 12.56
C ALA A 232 -16.02 -40.37 13.02
N THR A 233 -16.24 -39.83 14.22
CA THR A 233 -17.58 -39.61 14.78
C THR A 233 -18.38 -38.62 13.93
N TYR A 234 -17.74 -37.60 13.35
CA TYR A 234 -18.45 -36.64 12.49
C TYR A 234 -18.85 -37.28 11.18
N LYS A 235 -17.94 -38.02 10.52
CA LYS A 235 -18.27 -38.72 9.27
C LYS A 235 -19.39 -39.75 9.42
N SER A 236 -19.54 -40.34 10.61
CA SER A 236 -20.64 -41.27 10.90
C SER A 236 -21.88 -40.60 11.50
N SER A 237 -21.85 -39.29 11.77
CA SER A 237 -22.95 -38.59 12.41
C SER A 237 -24.09 -38.26 11.45
N ALA A 238 -25.29 -38.10 12.02
CA ALA A 238 -26.45 -37.62 11.28
C ALA A 238 -26.24 -36.19 10.74
N ASP A 239 -25.42 -35.37 11.39
CA ASP A 239 -25.14 -34.00 10.96
C ASP A 239 -24.35 -33.96 9.66
N ALA A 240 -23.32 -34.81 9.51
CA ALA A 240 -22.57 -34.91 8.26
C ALA A 240 -23.46 -35.39 7.11
N ALA A 241 -24.28 -36.42 7.35
CA ALA A 241 -25.25 -36.89 6.35
C ALA A 241 -26.28 -35.80 5.99
N ALA A 242 -26.74 -35.02 6.97
CA ALA A 242 -27.66 -33.89 6.73
C ALA A 242 -27.00 -32.79 5.88
N VAL A 243 -25.72 -32.49 6.10
CA VAL A 243 -24.97 -31.52 5.30
C VAL A 243 -24.75 -32.05 3.89
N GLU A 244 -24.35 -33.31 3.71
CA GLU A 244 -24.17 -33.92 2.39
C GLU A 244 -25.46 -33.93 1.58
N THR A 245 -26.58 -34.33 2.20
CA THR A 245 -27.89 -34.28 1.55
C THR A 245 -28.33 -32.85 1.24
N MET A 246 -27.98 -31.87 2.09
CA MET A 246 -28.22 -30.45 1.83
C MET A 246 -27.41 -29.96 0.62
N ILE A 247 -26.13 -30.34 0.53
CA ILE A 247 -25.27 -30.00 -0.60
C ILE A 247 -25.86 -30.56 -1.89
N LEU A 248 -26.22 -31.85 -1.92
CA LEU A 248 -26.84 -32.49 -3.10
C LEU A 248 -28.13 -31.77 -3.53
N LYS A 249 -29.04 -31.50 -2.59
CA LYS A 249 -30.30 -30.77 -2.88
C LYS A 249 -30.07 -29.36 -3.41
N LEU A 250 -29.04 -28.67 -2.90
CA LEU A 250 -28.69 -27.32 -3.35
C LEU A 250 -28.03 -27.34 -4.72
N THR A 251 -27.23 -28.36 -5.04
CA THR A 251 -26.60 -28.53 -6.36
C THR A 251 -27.60 -28.94 -7.43
N GLU A 252 -28.67 -29.67 -7.08
CA GLU A 252 -29.76 -30.00 -8.02
C GLU A 252 -30.64 -28.79 -8.37
N LYS A 253 -30.81 -27.85 -7.43
CA LYS A 253 -31.60 -26.63 -7.64
C LYS A 253 -30.73 -25.49 -8.12
N GLU A 254 -30.74 -25.21 -9.42
CA GLU A 254 -30.14 -24.00 -9.96
C GLU A 254 -30.91 -22.76 -9.48
N GLY A 255 -30.32 -22.03 -8.53
CA GLY A 255 -30.82 -20.76 -8.04
C GLY A 255 -30.40 -19.58 -8.94
N PRO A 256 -30.88 -18.36 -8.62
CA PRO A 256 -30.54 -17.19 -9.42
C PRO A 256 -29.03 -16.91 -9.38
N SER A 257 -28.44 -16.76 -10.56
CA SER A 257 -27.03 -16.36 -10.71
C SER A 257 -26.82 -14.96 -10.12
N LEU A 258 -25.78 -14.80 -9.30
CA LEU A 258 -25.37 -13.47 -8.84
C LEU A 258 -24.97 -12.61 -10.04
N LYS A 259 -25.62 -11.47 -10.24
CA LYS A 259 -25.26 -10.53 -11.30
C LYS A 259 -24.10 -9.65 -10.84
N SER A 260 -23.16 -9.37 -11.74
CA SER A 260 -22.14 -8.35 -11.46
C SER A 260 -22.79 -6.98 -11.38
N LYS A 261 -22.44 -6.20 -10.35
CA LYS A 261 -22.95 -4.83 -10.15
C LYS A 261 -22.28 -3.80 -11.06
N GLY A 262 -21.41 -4.21 -11.97
CA GLY A 262 -20.64 -3.31 -12.83
C GLY A 262 -19.53 -2.56 -12.07
N LYS A 263 -18.70 -1.82 -12.81
CA LYS A 263 -17.63 -0.97 -12.26
C LYS A 263 -17.82 0.47 -12.74
N ALA A 264 -17.41 1.44 -11.92
CA ALA A 264 -17.31 2.83 -12.38
C ALA A 264 -16.34 2.95 -13.56
N GLY A 265 -16.62 3.87 -14.49
CA GLY A 265 -15.76 4.14 -15.64
C GLY A 265 -14.33 4.47 -15.21
N SER A 266 -13.33 4.01 -15.98
CA SER A 266 -11.91 4.20 -15.62
C SER A 266 -11.54 5.67 -15.46
N ALA A 267 -12.07 6.57 -16.30
CA ALA A 267 -11.83 8.01 -16.20
C ALA A 267 -12.40 8.60 -14.89
N THR A 268 -13.63 8.22 -14.52
CA THR A 268 -14.24 8.62 -13.25
C THR A 268 -13.41 8.14 -12.07
N ARG A 269 -12.90 6.90 -12.12
CA ARG A 269 -12.03 6.35 -11.07
C ARG A 269 -10.70 7.09 -10.97
N VAL A 270 -10.08 7.47 -12.09
CA VAL A 270 -8.87 8.33 -12.09
C VAL A 270 -9.18 9.68 -11.46
N ALA A 271 -10.28 10.34 -11.85
CA ALA A 271 -10.67 11.63 -11.29
C ALA A 271 -10.93 11.55 -9.78
N VAL A 272 -11.65 10.53 -9.31
CA VAL A 272 -11.94 10.31 -7.89
C VAL A 272 -10.67 10.02 -7.10
N LEU A 273 -9.77 9.17 -7.62
CA LEU A 273 -8.49 8.89 -6.98
C LEU A 273 -7.58 10.13 -6.93
N THR A 274 -7.55 10.92 -8.00
CA THR A 274 -6.80 12.18 -8.07
C THR A 274 -7.32 13.15 -7.03
N TRP A 275 -8.63 13.38 -6.99
CA TRP A 275 -9.27 14.26 -6.02
C TRP A 275 -9.01 13.81 -4.58
N ARG A 276 -9.18 12.51 -4.30
CA ARG A 276 -8.89 11.93 -2.99
C ARG A 276 -7.43 12.15 -2.59
N SER A 277 -6.49 11.85 -3.49
CA SER A 277 -5.06 12.00 -3.24
C SER A 277 -4.70 13.47 -3.02
N LEU A 278 -5.19 14.41 -3.84
CA LEU A 278 -4.98 15.86 -3.64
C LEU A 278 -5.41 16.33 -2.25
N LEU A 279 -6.58 15.87 -1.80
CA LEU A 279 -7.12 16.22 -0.49
C LEU A 279 -6.33 15.57 0.66
N ILE A 280 -5.85 14.35 0.48
CA ILE A 280 -4.93 13.71 1.44
C ILE A 280 -3.63 14.51 1.53
N MET A 281 -3.05 14.87 0.39
CA MET A 281 -1.80 15.62 0.32
C MET A 281 -1.91 17.01 0.96
N SER A 282 -3.05 17.69 0.77
CA SER A 282 -3.27 19.01 1.37
C SER A 282 -3.50 18.95 2.88
N ARG A 283 -4.21 17.93 3.39
CA ARG A 283 -4.51 17.76 4.82
C ARG A 283 -3.35 17.15 5.63
N GLU A 284 -2.51 16.33 5.01
CA GLU A 284 -1.33 15.75 5.66
C GLU A 284 -0.17 16.75 5.77
N TRP A 285 -0.37 17.77 6.62
CA TRP A 285 0.58 18.87 6.90
C TRP A 285 2.03 18.42 7.11
N LYS A 286 2.22 17.35 7.89
CA LYS A 286 3.55 16.89 8.32
C LYS A 286 4.44 16.44 7.17
N TYR A 287 3.86 15.99 6.06
CA TYR A 287 4.64 15.38 4.98
C TYR A 287 4.87 16.37 3.84
N TYR A 288 3.81 16.95 3.26
CA TYR A 288 3.95 17.77 2.06
C TYR A 288 4.38 19.21 2.33
N TRP A 289 3.81 19.86 3.35
CA TRP A 289 4.17 21.24 3.69
C TRP A 289 5.52 21.31 4.39
N LEU A 290 5.84 20.36 5.27
CA LEU A 290 7.19 20.26 5.83
C LEU A 290 8.23 20.03 4.74
N ARG A 291 7.93 19.18 3.75
CA ARG A 291 8.81 18.98 2.59
C ARG A 291 9.02 20.28 1.82
N LEU A 292 7.96 21.04 1.53
CA LEU A 292 8.09 22.36 0.88
C LEU A 292 9.05 23.27 1.66
N ILE A 293 8.89 23.38 2.99
CA ILE A 293 9.75 24.19 3.86
C ILE A 293 11.21 23.70 3.80
N LEU A 294 11.45 22.39 3.86
CA LEU A 294 12.80 21.83 3.79
C LEU A 294 13.50 22.12 2.46
N TYR A 295 12.77 22.05 1.34
CA TYR A 295 13.34 22.39 0.02
C TYR A 295 13.67 23.88 -0.08
N MET A 296 12.84 24.76 0.49
CA MET A 296 13.10 26.19 0.56
C MET A 296 14.31 26.52 1.43
N LEU A 297 14.42 25.88 2.60
CA LEU A 297 15.55 26.06 3.51
C LEU A 297 16.85 25.57 2.87
N LEU A 298 16.81 24.42 2.18
CA LEU A 298 17.97 23.92 1.43
C LEU A 298 18.38 24.88 0.31
N ALA A 299 17.42 25.39 -0.47
CA ALA A 299 17.68 26.38 -1.52
C ALA A 299 18.26 27.68 -0.96
N LEU A 300 17.79 28.14 0.21
CA LEU A 300 18.32 29.29 0.91
C LEU A 300 19.77 29.06 1.36
N CYS A 301 20.06 27.93 2.01
CA CYS A 301 21.41 27.59 2.47
C CYS A 301 22.41 27.51 1.31
N ILE A 302 22.03 26.88 0.20
CA ILE A 302 22.90 26.79 -0.98
C ILE A 302 23.04 28.19 -1.61
N GLY A 303 21.93 28.92 -1.76
CA GLY A 303 21.93 30.26 -2.35
C GLY A 303 22.80 31.27 -1.60
N THR A 304 22.81 31.25 -0.26
CA THR A 304 23.65 32.14 0.54
C THR A 304 25.14 31.81 0.43
N VAL A 305 25.50 30.53 0.40
CA VAL A 305 26.89 30.07 0.24
C VAL A 305 27.48 30.52 -1.10
N PHE A 306 26.68 30.52 -2.16
CA PHE A 306 27.09 30.90 -3.51
C PHE A 306 26.63 32.32 -3.90
N SER A 307 26.35 33.19 -2.93
CA SER A 307 25.94 34.58 -3.21
C SER A 307 27.09 35.44 -3.74
N GLY A 308 26.78 36.43 -4.58
CA GLY A 308 27.75 37.42 -5.06
C GLY A 308 28.66 36.95 -6.20
N LEU A 309 28.16 36.09 -7.11
CA LEU A 309 28.95 35.60 -8.24
C LEU A 309 29.13 36.66 -9.35
N GLY A 310 30.34 37.22 -9.45
CA GLY A 310 30.73 38.11 -10.56
C GLY A 310 30.64 37.46 -11.95
N HIS A 311 30.72 38.23 -13.04
CA HIS A 311 30.59 37.73 -14.43
C HIS A 311 31.92 37.37 -15.12
N SER A 312 32.99 37.15 -14.35
CA SER A 312 34.31 36.81 -14.87
C SER A 312 34.43 35.35 -15.29
N LEU A 313 35.44 35.01 -16.09
CA LEU A 313 35.73 33.60 -16.43
C LEU A 313 36.00 32.73 -15.18
N SER A 314 36.56 33.31 -14.11
CA SER A 314 36.82 32.62 -12.85
C SER A 314 35.55 32.20 -12.10
N SER A 315 34.41 32.87 -12.31
CA SER A 315 33.15 32.53 -11.64
C SER A 315 32.36 31.44 -12.36
N VAL A 316 32.80 31.03 -13.56
CA VAL A 316 32.14 29.97 -14.33
C VAL A 316 32.13 28.66 -13.54
N GLY A 317 33.27 28.27 -12.97
CA GLY A 317 33.37 27.05 -12.18
C GLY A 317 32.49 27.07 -10.93
N THR A 318 32.42 28.21 -10.22
CA THR A 318 31.59 28.32 -9.01
C THR A 318 30.10 28.34 -9.31
N ARG A 319 29.68 28.91 -10.45
CA ARG A 319 28.28 28.83 -10.94
C ARG A 319 27.88 27.40 -11.29
N VAL A 320 28.74 26.68 -12.01
CA VAL A 320 28.50 25.26 -12.34
C VAL A 320 28.39 24.43 -11.07
N ALA A 321 29.27 24.65 -10.10
CA ALA A 321 29.22 23.99 -8.80
C ALA A 321 27.91 24.29 -8.05
N ALA A 322 27.45 25.55 -8.04
CA ALA A 322 26.19 25.93 -7.40
C ALA A 322 24.99 25.19 -8.01
N ILE A 323 24.90 25.14 -9.34
CA ILE A 323 23.82 24.43 -10.05
C ILE A 323 23.85 22.92 -9.77
N PHE A 324 25.04 22.33 -9.81
CA PHE A 324 25.22 20.90 -9.51
C PHE A 324 24.83 20.56 -8.07
N VAL A 325 25.26 21.35 -7.09
CA VAL A 325 24.93 21.17 -5.68
C VAL A 325 23.43 21.32 -5.45
N PHE A 326 22.79 22.33 -6.07
CA PHE A 326 21.34 22.52 -6.00
C PHE A 326 20.57 21.28 -6.48
N ILE A 327 20.81 20.80 -7.72
CA ILE A 327 20.11 19.62 -8.25
C ILE A 327 20.37 18.39 -7.38
N SER A 328 21.63 18.14 -7.03
CA SER A 328 22.03 16.91 -6.36
C SER A 328 21.50 16.83 -4.92
N PHE A 329 21.64 17.90 -4.14
CA PHE A 329 21.15 17.90 -2.76
C PHE A 329 19.61 17.93 -2.70
N SER A 330 18.96 18.67 -3.60
CA SER A 330 17.50 18.63 -3.71
C SER A 330 16.99 17.24 -4.08
N SER A 331 17.73 16.48 -4.89
CA SER A 331 17.36 15.09 -5.20
C SER A 331 17.43 14.17 -3.99
N ILE A 332 18.45 14.30 -3.13
CA ILE A 332 18.59 13.52 -1.90
C ILE A 332 17.43 13.83 -0.94
N LEU A 333 17.00 15.09 -0.86
CA LEU A 333 15.88 15.49 0.01
C LEU A 333 14.54 14.80 -0.36
N SER A 334 14.40 14.25 -1.57
CA SER A 334 13.23 13.43 -1.97
C SER A 334 13.03 12.18 -1.11
N ILE A 335 14.09 11.65 -0.49
CA ILE A 335 14.06 10.44 0.33
C ILE A 335 13.10 10.60 1.52
N ALA A 336 12.90 11.83 2.00
CA ALA A 336 11.91 12.13 3.03
C ALA A 336 10.46 11.74 2.63
N GLY A 337 10.18 11.55 1.33
CA GLY A 337 8.88 11.12 0.81
C GLY A 337 8.62 9.60 0.86
N VAL A 338 9.62 8.76 1.14
CA VAL A 338 9.52 7.29 1.12
C VAL A 338 8.37 6.75 2.00
N PRO A 339 8.19 7.19 3.26
CA PRO A 339 7.13 6.64 4.12
C PRO A 339 5.72 6.91 3.58
N ALA A 340 5.51 8.09 2.97
CA ALA A 340 4.22 8.47 2.40
C ALA A 340 3.88 7.60 1.18
N GLN A 341 4.84 7.41 0.27
CA GLN A 341 4.64 6.56 -0.90
C GLN A 341 4.40 5.08 -0.52
N LEU A 342 5.11 4.56 0.49
CA LEU A 342 4.89 3.19 0.99
C LEU A 342 3.47 3.01 1.57
N LYS A 343 2.95 4.01 2.29
CA LYS A 343 1.57 3.99 2.81
C LYS A 343 0.55 3.93 1.67
N GLU A 344 0.75 4.69 0.60
CA GLU A 344 -0.11 4.67 -0.59
C GLU A 344 -0.08 3.31 -1.30
N ILE A 345 1.11 2.70 -1.46
CA ILE A 345 1.25 1.35 -2.04
C ILE A 345 0.49 0.31 -1.21
N LYS A 346 0.54 0.39 0.13
CA LYS A 346 -0.19 -0.53 1.02
C LYS A 346 -1.71 -0.37 0.87
N ILE A 347 -2.22 0.86 0.80
CA ILE A 347 -3.65 1.13 0.57
C ILE A 347 -4.08 0.58 -0.80
N TYR A 348 -3.28 0.82 -1.83
CA TYR A 348 -3.52 0.27 -3.16
C TYR A 348 -3.54 -1.26 -3.16
N ALA A 349 -2.60 -1.92 -2.48
CA ALA A 349 -2.56 -3.38 -2.41
C ALA A 349 -3.85 -3.98 -1.80
N CYS A 350 -4.39 -3.35 -0.76
CA CYS A 350 -5.67 -3.73 -0.17
C CYS A 350 -6.85 -3.48 -1.13
N GLU A 351 -6.92 -2.31 -1.78
CA GLU A 351 -7.97 -2.02 -2.77
C GLU A 351 -7.93 -2.95 -4.00
N GLN A 352 -6.73 -3.37 -4.40
CA GLN A 352 -6.51 -4.27 -5.52
C GLN A 352 -6.90 -5.72 -5.17
N SER A 353 -6.71 -6.15 -3.91
CA SER A 353 -7.15 -7.46 -3.42
C SER A 353 -8.65 -7.69 -3.65
N ASN A 354 -9.46 -6.64 -3.44
CA ASN A 354 -10.91 -6.65 -3.65
C ASN A 354 -11.32 -6.18 -5.07
N TRP A 355 -10.36 -6.08 -6.01
CA TRP A 355 -10.58 -5.73 -7.42
C TRP A 355 -11.25 -4.36 -7.68
N HIS A 356 -11.18 -3.44 -6.72
CA HIS A 356 -11.80 -2.12 -6.83
C HIS A 356 -10.97 -1.16 -7.69
N SER A 357 -9.66 -1.12 -7.42
CA SER A 357 -8.70 -0.29 -8.13
C SER A 357 -8.06 -1.05 -9.30
N GLY A 358 -7.53 -0.32 -10.27
CA GLY A 358 -6.69 -0.86 -11.33
C GLY A 358 -5.31 -0.20 -11.28
N THR A 359 -4.27 -0.93 -11.63
CA THR A 359 -2.87 -0.45 -11.51
C THR A 359 -2.62 0.85 -12.29
N LEU A 360 -3.12 0.95 -13.52
CA LEU A 360 -3.01 2.19 -14.32
C LEU A 360 -3.80 3.35 -13.70
N VAL A 361 -4.98 3.06 -13.16
CA VAL A 361 -5.86 4.06 -12.54
C VAL A 361 -5.18 4.66 -11.30
N PHE A 362 -4.54 3.80 -10.49
CA PHE A 362 -3.74 4.21 -9.34
C PHE A 362 -2.55 5.09 -9.75
N LEU A 363 -1.73 4.63 -10.70
CA LEU A 363 -0.52 5.36 -11.11
C LEU A 363 -0.83 6.72 -11.75
N LEU A 364 -1.86 6.78 -12.59
CA LEU A 364 -2.32 8.04 -13.19
C LEU A 364 -2.91 8.98 -12.12
N GLY A 365 -3.71 8.45 -11.20
CA GLY A 365 -4.26 9.23 -10.10
C GLY A 365 -3.17 9.84 -9.21
N GLN A 366 -2.13 9.07 -8.89
CA GLN A 366 -0.99 9.52 -8.09
C GLN A 366 -0.10 10.53 -8.84
N LEU A 367 0.11 10.35 -10.15
CA LEU A 367 0.87 11.30 -10.96
C LEU A 367 0.14 12.65 -11.06
N LEU A 368 -1.16 12.63 -11.36
CA LEU A 368 -1.95 13.84 -11.50
C LEU A 368 -2.10 14.59 -10.16
N SER A 369 -2.21 13.86 -9.05
CA SER A 369 -2.29 14.49 -7.74
C SER A 369 -0.95 15.08 -7.29
N SER A 370 0.18 14.50 -7.70
CA SER A 370 1.50 15.00 -7.30
C SER A 370 1.94 16.28 -8.02
N ILE A 371 1.45 16.52 -9.24
CA ILE A 371 1.88 17.65 -10.10
C ILE A 371 1.80 19.01 -9.40
N PRO A 372 0.66 19.42 -8.79
CA PRO A 372 0.55 20.75 -8.17
C PRO A 372 1.55 20.97 -7.03
N PHE A 373 1.77 19.95 -6.20
CA PHE A 373 2.69 20.04 -5.05
C PHE A 373 4.15 20.04 -5.49
N VAL A 374 4.52 19.19 -6.46
CA VAL A 374 5.88 19.14 -7.00
C VAL A 374 6.21 20.42 -7.77
N PHE A 375 5.24 20.96 -8.51
CA PHE A 375 5.39 22.24 -9.20
C PHE A 375 5.57 23.39 -8.22
N LEU A 376 4.79 23.42 -7.12
CA LEU A 376 4.94 24.41 -6.06
C LEU A 376 6.34 24.36 -5.42
N ILE A 377 6.86 23.15 -5.14
CA ILE A 377 8.22 22.97 -4.63
C ILE A 377 9.25 23.47 -5.66
N SER A 378 9.06 23.14 -6.93
CA SER A 378 9.98 23.53 -8.00
C SER A 378 10.08 25.05 -8.12
N ILE A 379 8.94 25.73 -8.27
CA ILE A 379 8.92 27.19 -8.47
C ILE A 379 9.45 27.93 -7.26
N SER A 380 9.05 27.55 -6.04
CA SER A 380 9.44 28.29 -4.83
C SER A 380 10.95 28.16 -4.56
N SER A 381 11.50 26.95 -4.65
CA SER A 381 12.92 26.70 -4.37
C SER A 381 13.83 27.25 -5.48
N SER A 382 13.38 27.17 -6.74
CA SER A 382 14.08 27.77 -7.87
C SER A 382 14.16 29.28 -7.74
N LEU A 383 13.07 29.98 -7.39
CA LEU A 383 13.07 31.43 -7.23
C LEU A 383 14.07 31.88 -6.16
N VAL A 384 14.09 31.22 -5.00
CA VAL A 384 15.04 31.55 -3.93
C VAL A 384 16.47 31.34 -4.37
N PHE A 385 16.78 30.18 -4.95
CA PHE A 385 18.14 29.88 -5.40
C PHE A 385 18.60 30.81 -6.53
N TYR A 386 17.74 31.04 -7.53
CA TYR A 386 18.08 31.78 -8.74
C TYR A 386 18.49 33.23 -8.45
N PHE A 387 17.70 33.91 -7.62
CA PHE A 387 17.95 35.31 -7.27
C PHE A 387 19.08 35.48 -6.25
N LEU A 388 19.28 34.54 -5.32
CA LEU A 388 20.38 34.64 -4.35
C LEU A 388 21.75 34.42 -4.98
N VAL A 389 21.85 33.49 -5.93
CA VAL A 389 23.09 33.21 -6.66
C VAL A 389 23.42 34.32 -7.67
N GLY A 390 22.40 35.03 -8.16
CA GLY A 390 22.55 36.06 -9.18
C GLY A 390 22.75 35.47 -10.58
N LEU A 391 21.92 34.49 -10.94
CA LEU A 391 21.82 33.99 -12.32
C LEU A 391 21.19 35.07 -13.24
N ARG A 392 21.24 34.87 -14.55
CA ARG A 392 20.87 35.92 -15.53
C ARG A 392 19.40 36.32 -15.48
N ASP A 393 19.09 37.61 -15.35
CA ASP A 393 17.71 38.12 -15.23
C ASP A 393 16.90 38.13 -16.54
N HIS A 394 16.65 36.97 -17.14
CA HIS A 394 15.71 36.80 -18.24
C HIS A 394 14.61 35.80 -17.89
N PHE A 395 13.35 36.20 -18.08
CA PHE A 395 12.18 35.39 -17.77
C PHE A 395 12.18 34.02 -18.47
N SER A 396 12.64 33.95 -19.72
CA SER A 396 12.73 32.69 -20.48
C SER A 396 13.74 31.72 -19.87
N LEU A 397 14.87 32.21 -19.35
CA LEU A 397 15.90 31.41 -18.72
C LEU A 397 15.44 30.90 -17.34
N LEU A 398 14.75 31.74 -16.57
CA LEU A 398 14.14 31.37 -15.30
C LEU A 398 13.06 30.29 -15.49
N MET A 399 12.16 30.46 -16.45
CA MET A 399 11.09 29.48 -16.69
C MET A 399 11.64 28.13 -17.14
N TYR A 400 12.69 28.13 -17.97
CA TYR A 400 13.39 26.89 -18.31
C TYR A 400 14.02 26.24 -17.06
N PHE A 401 14.65 27.03 -16.18
CA PHE A 401 15.22 26.53 -14.92
C PHE A 401 14.15 25.84 -14.06
N VAL A 402 13.01 26.50 -13.85
CA VAL A 402 11.86 25.96 -13.08
C VAL A 402 11.32 24.68 -13.72
N LEU A 403 11.20 24.64 -15.05
CA LEU A 403 10.67 23.49 -15.77
C LEU A 403 11.64 22.29 -15.76
N ASN A 404 12.94 22.54 -15.91
CA ASN A 404 13.97 21.52 -15.81
C ASN A 404 14.02 20.92 -14.40
N PHE A 405 14.00 21.78 -13.37
CA PHE A 405 13.97 21.31 -11.98
C PHE A 405 12.68 20.57 -11.65
N PHE A 406 11.52 21.01 -12.18
CA PHE A 406 10.26 20.29 -12.06
C PHE A 406 10.32 18.89 -12.69
N ALA A 407 10.86 18.76 -13.91
CA ALA A 407 11.04 17.48 -14.57
C ALA A 407 11.97 16.56 -13.75
N CYS A 408 13.06 17.11 -13.20
CA CYS A 408 13.97 16.40 -12.30
C CYS A 408 13.25 15.85 -11.06
N LEU A 409 12.37 16.63 -10.42
CA LEU A 409 11.58 16.15 -9.28
C LEU A 409 10.57 15.06 -9.66
N LEU A 410 9.94 15.15 -10.85
CA LEU A 410 9.02 14.11 -11.35
C LEU A 410 9.74 12.78 -11.60
N VAL A 411 10.92 12.84 -12.21
CA VAL A 411 11.79 11.65 -12.39
C VAL A 411 12.10 11.03 -11.05
N ASN A 412 12.49 11.87 -10.07
CA ASN A 412 12.85 11.42 -8.74
C ASN A 412 11.68 10.75 -8.01
N GLU A 413 10.48 11.35 -8.01
CA GLU A 413 9.27 10.72 -7.47
C GLU A 413 9.00 9.33 -8.08
N GLY A 414 9.25 9.19 -9.40
CA GLY A 414 9.18 7.91 -10.08
C GLY A 414 10.21 6.89 -9.55
N LEU A 415 11.45 7.32 -9.37
CA LEU A 415 12.53 6.48 -8.81
C LEU A 415 12.23 6.03 -7.37
N VAL A 416 11.78 6.95 -6.51
CA VAL A 416 11.37 6.61 -5.13
C VAL A 416 10.27 5.55 -5.16
N LEU A 417 9.28 5.69 -6.07
CA LEU A 417 8.18 4.75 -6.20
C LEU A 417 8.64 3.36 -6.68
N VAL A 418 9.61 3.29 -7.59
CA VAL A 418 10.24 2.02 -8.03
C VAL A 418 10.83 1.30 -6.82
N ILE A 419 11.67 1.98 -6.04
CA ILE A 419 12.36 1.35 -4.90
C ILE A 419 11.36 0.97 -3.80
N ALA A 420 10.41 1.86 -3.48
CA ALA A 420 9.34 1.58 -2.53
C ALA A 420 8.50 0.36 -2.94
N SER A 421 8.23 0.19 -4.23
CA SER A 421 7.47 -0.95 -4.76
C SER A 421 8.22 -2.27 -4.67
N ILE A 422 9.56 -2.26 -4.63
CA ILE A 422 10.41 -3.44 -4.49
C ILE A 422 10.54 -3.81 -3.00
N CYS A 423 11.04 -2.88 -2.19
CA CYS A 423 11.48 -3.15 -0.82
C CYS A 423 10.33 -3.32 0.19
N GLN A 424 9.22 -2.58 0.04
CA GLN A 424 8.07 -2.55 0.98
C GLN A 424 8.38 -2.30 2.48
N ASP A 425 9.62 -1.95 2.78
CA ASP A 425 10.12 -1.60 4.10
C ASP A 425 10.75 -0.21 4.07
N ILE A 426 10.54 0.58 5.13
CA ILE A 426 10.98 1.98 5.18
C ILE A 426 12.52 2.05 5.26
N PHE A 427 13.14 1.23 6.12
CA PHE A 427 14.58 1.29 6.36
C PHE A 427 15.36 0.90 5.11
N TRP A 428 15.01 -0.25 4.52
CA TRP A 428 15.68 -0.73 3.30
C TRP A 428 15.47 0.20 2.11
N SER A 429 14.27 0.78 1.97
CA SER A 429 13.99 1.73 0.88
C SER A 429 14.86 2.98 0.98
N ILE A 430 15.01 3.55 2.18
CA ILE A 430 15.85 4.74 2.41
C ILE A 430 17.32 4.43 2.12
N LEU A 431 17.83 3.30 2.63
CA LEU A 431 19.22 2.91 2.45
C LEU A 431 19.57 2.72 0.96
N ILE A 432 18.73 1.99 0.22
CA ILE A 432 18.98 1.74 -1.21
C ILE A 432 18.84 3.04 -2.01
N LEU A 433 17.83 3.85 -1.73
CA LEU A 433 17.61 5.12 -2.43
C LEU A 433 18.76 6.11 -2.22
N LEU A 434 19.34 6.19 -1.02
CA LEU A 434 20.55 6.97 -0.73
C LEU A 434 21.72 6.53 -1.60
N ASN A 435 22.01 5.23 -1.62
CA ASN A 435 23.13 4.69 -2.41
C ASN A 435 22.93 4.94 -3.92
N VAL A 436 21.72 4.73 -4.43
CA VAL A 436 21.39 4.98 -5.84
C VAL A 436 21.58 6.46 -6.19
N HIS A 437 21.10 7.39 -5.33
CA HIS A 437 21.31 8.82 -5.55
C HIS A 437 22.78 9.22 -5.57
N VAL A 438 23.59 8.70 -4.64
CA VAL A 438 25.04 9.00 -4.59
C VAL A 438 25.75 8.50 -5.84
N ILE A 439 25.43 7.29 -6.31
CA ILE A 439 26.00 6.72 -7.55
C ILE A 439 25.60 7.58 -8.76
N MET A 440 24.33 7.98 -8.86
CA MET A 440 23.85 8.84 -9.95
C MET A 440 24.55 10.21 -9.92
N MET A 441 24.71 10.81 -8.74
CA MET A 441 25.39 12.09 -8.54
C MET A 441 26.87 12.04 -8.99
N LEU A 442 27.58 10.93 -8.70
CA LEU A 442 28.97 10.75 -9.15
C LEU A 442 29.10 10.76 -10.68
N SER A 443 28.08 10.26 -11.38
CA SER A 443 28.03 10.19 -12.85
C SER A 443 27.42 11.42 -13.53
N ALA A 444 27.00 12.44 -12.78
CA ALA A 444 26.26 13.61 -13.27
C ALA A 444 27.06 14.57 -14.17
N GLY A 445 28.31 14.25 -14.52
CA GLY A 445 29.17 15.06 -15.37
C GLY A 445 29.93 16.19 -14.67
N TYR A 446 29.63 16.48 -13.39
CA TYR A 446 30.33 17.51 -12.62
C TYR A 446 31.78 17.13 -12.26
N PHE A 447 31.97 15.92 -11.69
CA PHE A 447 33.29 15.45 -11.24
C PHE A 447 34.19 15.00 -12.40
N ARG A 448 33.59 14.39 -13.42
CA ARG A 448 34.30 13.90 -14.60
C ARG A 448 33.35 13.87 -15.80
N ILE A 449 33.88 14.27 -16.95
CA ILE A 449 33.16 14.25 -18.23
C ILE A 449 32.71 12.82 -18.56
N ARG A 450 31.51 12.67 -19.12
CA ARG A 450 30.88 11.38 -19.46
C ARG A 450 31.79 10.50 -20.32
N SER A 451 32.42 11.05 -21.36
CA SER A 451 33.30 10.33 -22.29
C SER A 451 34.60 9.83 -21.65
N ALA A 452 35.00 10.41 -20.52
CA ALA A 452 36.21 10.03 -19.80
C ALA A 452 35.94 8.96 -18.72
N LEU A 453 34.69 8.57 -18.46
CA LEU A 453 34.35 7.57 -17.45
C LEU A 453 34.80 6.16 -17.87
N PRO A 454 35.16 5.28 -16.90
CA PRO A 454 35.47 3.88 -17.20
C PRO A 454 34.28 3.16 -17.88
N LYS A 455 34.55 2.52 -19.02
CA LYS A 455 33.53 2.03 -19.96
C LYS A 455 32.50 1.02 -19.39
N PRO A 456 32.86 -0.03 -18.65
CA PRO A 456 31.96 -1.18 -18.46
C PRO A 456 30.83 -0.97 -17.43
N VAL A 457 30.92 0.05 -16.57
CA VAL A 457 29.91 0.30 -15.53
C VAL A 457 29.54 1.77 -15.47
N TRP A 458 30.55 2.65 -15.43
CA TRP A 458 30.36 4.08 -15.20
C TRP A 458 29.87 4.81 -16.46
N MET A 459 30.48 4.53 -17.62
CA MET A 459 29.99 5.07 -18.89
C MET A 459 28.68 4.37 -19.29
N TYR A 460 28.66 3.04 -19.32
CA TYR A 460 27.47 2.25 -19.61
C TYR A 460 27.20 1.27 -18.46
N PRO A 461 26.00 1.25 -17.83
CA PRO A 461 24.80 2.05 -18.12
C PRO A 461 24.61 3.28 -17.20
N VAL A 462 25.43 3.46 -16.16
CA VAL A 462 25.14 4.40 -15.05
C VAL A 462 24.96 5.84 -15.53
N SER A 463 25.87 6.36 -16.36
CA SER A 463 25.80 7.75 -16.83
C SER A 463 24.57 8.09 -17.68
N TYR A 464 23.98 7.09 -18.36
CA TYR A 464 22.77 7.27 -19.17
C TYR A 464 21.48 7.14 -18.35
N ILE A 465 21.53 6.40 -17.24
CA ILE A 465 20.41 6.25 -16.30
C ILE A 465 20.38 7.41 -15.29
N ALA A 466 21.52 8.06 -15.04
CA ALA A 466 21.62 9.18 -14.12
C ALA A 466 20.96 10.45 -14.68
N PHE A 467 19.73 10.73 -14.20
CA PHE A 467 18.96 11.90 -14.61
C PHE A 467 19.63 13.23 -14.25
N HIS A 468 20.47 13.26 -13.19
CA HIS A 468 21.26 14.42 -12.81
C HIS A 468 22.11 14.94 -13.96
N THR A 469 22.62 14.05 -14.82
CA THR A 469 23.45 14.45 -15.96
C THR A 469 22.69 15.34 -16.94
N TYR A 470 21.49 14.92 -17.35
CA TYR A 470 20.65 15.70 -18.28
C TYR A 470 20.11 16.98 -17.64
N ALA A 471 19.81 16.94 -16.33
CA ALA A 471 19.38 18.14 -15.59
C ALA A 471 20.50 19.19 -15.54
N VAL A 472 21.71 18.81 -15.12
CA VAL A 472 22.87 19.71 -15.05
C VAL A 472 23.24 20.20 -16.46
N GLN A 473 23.36 19.32 -17.45
CA GLN A 473 23.66 19.70 -18.84
C GLN A 473 22.65 20.72 -19.38
N GLY A 474 21.35 20.44 -19.21
CA GLY A 474 20.29 21.35 -19.67
C GLY A 474 20.32 22.71 -18.98
N LEU A 475 20.62 22.78 -17.68
CA LEU A 475 20.73 24.07 -16.96
C LEU A 475 21.98 24.86 -17.36
N LEU A 476 23.11 24.18 -17.58
CA LEU A 476 24.34 24.83 -18.05
C LEU A 476 24.16 25.38 -19.47
N GLU A 477 23.57 24.60 -20.38
CA GLU A 477 23.22 25.08 -21.73
C GLU A 477 22.34 26.33 -21.69
N ASN A 478 21.37 26.36 -20.76
CA ASN A 478 20.47 27.50 -20.61
C ASN A 478 21.17 28.74 -20.04
N GLU A 479 22.06 28.60 -19.05
CA GLU A 479 22.75 29.75 -18.44
C GLU A 479 23.74 30.41 -19.42
N TYR A 480 24.50 29.59 -20.15
CA TYR A 480 25.62 30.06 -20.97
C TYR A 480 25.27 30.36 -22.43
N ILE A 481 24.02 30.14 -22.85
CA ILE A 481 23.56 30.49 -24.21
C ILE A 481 23.73 31.99 -24.48
N GLY A 482 24.47 32.33 -25.55
CA GLY A 482 24.71 33.72 -25.95
C GLY A 482 25.61 34.52 -25.00
N THR A 483 26.37 33.87 -24.12
CA THR A 483 27.36 34.54 -23.25
C THR A 483 28.75 34.58 -23.89
N SER A 484 29.49 35.66 -23.63
CA SER A 484 30.89 35.83 -24.04
C SER A 484 31.72 36.37 -22.89
N PHE A 485 32.85 35.74 -22.61
CA PHE A 485 33.79 36.11 -21.55
C PHE A 485 35.03 36.76 -22.15
N ALA A 486 35.47 37.89 -21.60
CA ALA A 486 36.74 38.50 -21.96
C ALA A 486 37.90 37.71 -21.33
N VAL A 487 38.91 37.39 -22.15
CA VAL A 487 40.17 36.74 -21.76
C VAL A 487 41.31 37.67 -22.11
N GLY A 488 41.85 38.34 -21.07
CA GLY A 488 42.79 39.45 -21.24
C GLY A 488 42.11 40.69 -21.83
N GLN A 489 42.88 41.52 -22.55
CA GLN A 489 42.39 42.79 -23.11
C GLN A 489 41.74 42.67 -24.50
N VAL A 490 41.91 41.56 -25.23
CA VAL A 490 41.59 41.51 -26.68
C VAL A 490 40.73 40.31 -27.11
N ARG A 491 40.78 39.18 -26.39
CA ARG A 491 40.07 37.95 -26.83
C ARG A 491 38.77 37.77 -26.07
N THR A 492 37.69 37.45 -26.78
CA THR A 492 36.44 36.99 -26.18
C THR A 492 36.27 35.50 -26.47
N ILE A 493 35.91 34.73 -25.45
CA ILE A 493 35.61 33.31 -25.55
C ILE A 493 34.11 33.15 -25.30
N SER A 494 33.43 32.38 -26.14
CA SER A 494 32.00 32.07 -25.91
C SER A 494 31.82 31.21 -24.66
N GLY A 495 30.68 31.31 -23.97
CA GLY A 495 30.39 30.45 -22.82
C GLY A 495 30.43 28.96 -23.15
N TYR A 496 30.10 28.60 -24.39
CA TYR A 496 30.28 27.25 -24.93
C TYR A 496 31.75 26.81 -24.89
N GLN A 497 32.66 27.61 -25.45
CA GLN A 497 34.09 27.31 -25.46
C GLN A 497 34.69 27.30 -24.04
N ALA A 498 34.14 28.10 -23.12
CA ALA A 498 34.56 28.11 -21.71
C ALA A 498 34.23 26.79 -21.00
N LEU A 499 33.20 26.07 -21.44
CA LEU A 499 32.73 24.84 -20.79
C LEU A 499 33.09 23.55 -21.55
N ARG A 500 33.30 23.61 -22.87
CA ARG A 500 33.49 22.43 -23.75
C ARG A 500 34.60 21.47 -23.29
N ASN A 501 35.67 22.00 -22.71
CA ASN A 501 36.81 21.19 -22.27
C ASN A 501 36.58 20.55 -20.89
N VAL A 502 35.57 20.99 -20.14
CA VAL A 502 35.31 20.60 -18.75
C VAL A 502 33.98 19.85 -18.61
N TYR A 503 33.00 20.12 -19.49
CA TYR A 503 31.66 19.56 -19.46
C TYR A 503 31.17 19.20 -20.87
N ASP A 504 30.39 18.13 -20.96
CA ASP A 504 29.82 17.61 -22.21
C ASP A 504 28.58 18.42 -22.59
N ILE A 505 28.80 19.53 -23.30
CA ILE A 505 27.77 20.53 -23.68
C ILE A 505 27.67 20.57 -25.21
N SER A 506 26.44 20.69 -25.74
CA SER A 506 26.23 20.90 -27.18
C SER A 506 26.19 22.38 -27.56
N GLN A 507 26.61 22.70 -28.78
CA GLN A 507 26.57 24.06 -29.32
C GLN A 507 25.15 24.43 -29.80
N ASP A 508 24.29 23.43 -30.02
CA ASP A 508 22.98 23.62 -30.60
C ASP A 508 21.99 24.23 -29.61
N SER A 509 21.30 25.30 -30.01
CA SER A 509 20.26 25.93 -29.19
C SER A 509 19.09 24.99 -28.85
N ASN A 510 18.95 23.88 -29.59
CA ASN A 510 17.91 22.88 -29.37
C ASN A 510 18.30 21.82 -28.33
N ALA A 511 19.59 21.68 -28.00
CA ALA A 511 20.07 20.64 -27.09
C ALA A 511 19.45 20.73 -25.68
N ARG A 512 19.17 21.95 -25.20
CA ARG A 512 18.48 22.16 -23.92
C ARG A 512 17.06 21.54 -23.92
N TRP A 513 16.36 21.62 -25.05
CA TRP A 513 15.03 21.03 -25.18
C TRP A 513 15.08 19.51 -25.31
N GLU A 514 16.13 18.97 -25.94
CA GLU A 514 16.38 17.52 -25.97
C GLU A 514 16.65 16.96 -24.58
N ASN A 515 17.51 17.62 -23.79
CA ASN A 515 17.79 17.27 -22.40
C ASN A 515 16.51 17.28 -21.55
N LEU A 516 15.66 18.31 -21.72
CA LEU A 516 14.38 18.39 -21.03
C LEU A 516 13.41 17.28 -21.46
N LEU A 517 13.34 16.97 -22.76
CA LEU A 517 12.52 15.87 -23.29
C LEU A 517 12.96 14.53 -22.70
N VAL A 518 14.28 14.28 -22.62
CA VAL A 518 14.83 13.05 -22.00
C VAL A 518 14.39 12.93 -20.54
N LEU A 519 14.41 14.02 -19.75
CA LEU A 519 13.92 13.99 -18.37
C LEU A 519 12.43 13.62 -18.30
N PHE A 520 11.57 14.19 -19.15
CA PHE A 520 10.15 13.80 -19.20
C PHE A 520 9.95 12.35 -19.62
N LEU A 521 10.71 11.86 -20.60
CA LEU A 521 10.66 10.46 -21.03
C LEU A 521 11.12 9.52 -19.91
N MET A 522 12.15 9.88 -19.14
CA MET A 522 12.59 9.12 -17.97
C MET A 522 11.51 9.08 -16.88
N ALA A 523 10.83 10.20 -16.63
CA ALA A 523 9.73 10.25 -15.66
C ALA A 523 8.59 9.29 -16.04
N VAL A 524 8.22 9.26 -17.33
CA VAL A 524 7.23 8.30 -17.87
C VAL A 524 7.77 6.87 -17.80
N GLY A 525 9.03 6.65 -18.17
CA GLY A 525 9.70 5.34 -18.14
C GLY A 525 9.70 4.70 -16.76
N TYR A 526 10.03 5.45 -15.70
CA TYR A 526 9.95 4.94 -14.34
C TYR A 526 8.53 4.57 -13.92
N ARG A 527 7.50 5.32 -14.37
CA ARG A 527 6.09 4.98 -14.09
C ARG A 527 5.65 3.71 -14.81
N ILE A 528 6.10 3.49 -16.04
CA ILE A 528 5.88 2.23 -16.77
C ILE A 528 6.57 1.07 -16.04
N LEU A 529 7.79 1.26 -15.55
CA LEU A 529 8.49 0.25 -14.75
C LEU A 529 7.70 -0.12 -13.49
N VAL A 530 7.19 0.87 -12.75
CA VAL A 530 6.33 0.62 -11.58
C VAL A 530 5.05 -0.12 -11.98
N PHE A 531 4.42 0.23 -13.10
CA PHE A 531 3.24 -0.49 -13.59
C PHE A 531 3.53 -1.97 -13.80
N VAL A 532 4.66 -2.28 -14.43
CA VAL A 532 5.12 -3.66 -14.64
C VAL A 532 5.37 -4.35 -13.30
N LEU A 533 6.13 -3.73 -12.39
CA LEU A 533 6.45 -4.28 -11.07
C LEU A 533 5.19 -4.59 -10.25
N LEU A 534 4.23 -3.66 -10.19
CA LEU A 534 2.97 -3.86 -9.46
C LEU A 534 2.14 -4.98 -10.09
N LYS A 535 2.08 -5.09 -11.42
CA LYS A 535 1.34 -6.14 -12.12
C LYS A 535 1.96 -7.53 -11.88
N PHE A 536 3.29 -7.64 -11.95
CA PHE A 536 4.01 -8.87 -11.62
C PHE A 536 3.83 -9.25 -10.15
N ARG A 537 3.88 -8.28 -9.23
CA ARG A 537 3.73 -8.52 -7.80
C ARG A 537 2.34 -9.02 -7.46
N VAL A 538 1.27 -8.39 -7.97
CA VAL A 538 -0.11 -8.87 -7.74
C VAL A 538 -0.26 -10.32 -8.23
N ARG A 539 0.30 -10.66 -9.39
CA ARG A 539 0.30 -12.03 -9.90
C ARG A 539 1.10 -12.98 -9.01
N ASN A 540 2.24 -12.54 -8.49
CA ASN A 540 3.05 -13.33 -7.55
C ASN A 540 2.40 -13.46 -6.18
N THR A 541 1.70 -12.48 -5.63
CA THR A 541 0.98 -12.63 -4.34
C THR A 541 -0.18 -13.61 -4.47
N ILE A 542 -0.88 -13.61 -5.61
CA ILE A 542 -1.90 -14.61 -5.95
C ILE A 542 -1.25 -16.00 -6.13
N SER A 543 -0.14 -16.08 -6.86
CA SER A 543 0.60 -17.34 -7.08
C SER A 543 1.25 -17.87 -5.81
N VAL A 544 1.75 -17.01 -4.92
CA VAL A 544 2.42 -17.37 -3.66
C VAL A 544 1.39 -17.75 -2.60
N ARG A 545 0.19 -17.14 -2.57
CA ARG A 545 -0.94 -17.71 -1.81
C ARG A 545 -1.29 -19.12 -2.32
N GLY A 546 -1.23 -19.36 -3.64
CA GLY A 546 -1.37 -20.70 -4.22
C GLY A 546 -0.20 -21.66 -3.91
N PHE A 547 1.03 -21.16 -3.86
CA PHE A 547 2.24 -21.98 -3.71
C PHE A 547 2.61 -22.26 -2.25
N LEU A 548 2.36 -21.33 -1.31
CA LEU A 548 2.48 -21.59 0.14
C LEU A 548 1.44 -22.60 0.64
N GLN A 549 0.28 -22.69 -0.02
CA GLN A 549 -0.67 -23.79 0.22
C GLN A 549 -0.20 -25.14 -0.34
N CYS A 550 0.67 -25.15 -1.36
CA CYS A 550 1.26 -26.38 -1.90
C CYS A 550 2.56 -26.80 -1.19
N SER A 551 3.40 -25.86 -0.77
CA SER A 551 4.73 -26.14 -0.21
C SER A 551 4.69 -26.65 1.24
N LYS A 552 3.65 -26.33 2.02
CA LYS A 552 3.43 -26.98 3.33
C LYS A 552 3.06 -28.48 3.21
N LYS A 553 2.71 -28.99 2.02
CA LYS A 553 2.44 -30.41 1.79
C LYS A 553 3.68 -31.25 1.43
N THR A 554 4.86 -30.65 1.24
CA THR A 554 6.05 -31.37 0.75
C THR A 554 7.25 -31.41 1.70
N LYS A 555 7.09 -31.02 2.97
CA LYS A 555 8.12 -31.21 4.01
C LYS A 555 7.59 -32.00 5.20
N ASN A 556 7.28 -33.28 4.94
CA ASN A 556 7.46 -34.35 5.91
C ASN A 556 8.37 -35.39 5.24
N PRO A 557 9.67 -35.45 5.54
CA PRO A 557 10.40 -36.70 5.35
C PRO A 557 9.95 -37.69 6.43
N ARG A 558 10.01 -38.96 6.04
CA ARG A 558 9.64 -40.16 6.80
C ARG A 558 10.18 -40.21 8.22
#